data_AF-A0A932KYM3-F1
#
_entry.id   AF-A0A932KYM3-F1
#
_cell.length_a   1.000
_cell.length_b   1.000
_cell.length_c   1.000
_cell.angle_alpha   90.00
_cell.angle_beta   90.00
_cell.angle_gamma   90.00
#
_symmetry.space_group_name_H-M   'P 1'
#
loop_
_entity.id
_entity.type
_entity.pdbx_description
1 polymer ?
#
loop_
_entity_poly.entity_id
_entity_poly.type
_entity_poly.pdbx_seq_one_letter_code
_entity_poly.pdbx_strand_id
1 'polypeptide(L)'
;MSLDLSRRDLLRGAAALTIAFALPGAAWAAAKPVDGAELDSFLSIHADGRVTLYCGKVDLGQGLRVAIRQMAAEELGIGIESITLIEGDTMLTPDQGPTAGSTGVPKGGVQIRQAAATARQALIRLAAARLDLAPED
;
A
#
# COMPACT_ATOMS: atom_id res chain seq x y z
N MET A 1 44.42 -17.02 33.66
CA MET A 1 44.55 -17.63 32.33
C MET A 1 43.74 -16.77 31.37
N SER A 2 44.40 -15.84 30.67
CA SER A 2 43.76 -14.96 29.68
C SER A 2 43.70 -15.68 28.34
N LEU A 3 42.52 -15.73 27.72
CA LEU A 3 42.35 -16.28 26.38
C LEU A 3 42.59 -15.15 25.36
N ASP A 4 43.76 -15.14 24.73
CA ASP A 4 44.08 -14.23 23.61
C ASP A 4 43.40 -14.75 22.33
N LEU A 5 42.11 -14.44 22.18
CA LEU A 5 41.32 -14.76 20.98
C LEU A 5 41.42 -13.62 19.96
N SER A 6 42.05 -13.89 18.81
CA SER A 6 42.06 -12.95 17.68
C SER A 6 40.71 -12.91 16.98
N ARG A 7 40.31 -11.74 16.46
CA ARG A 7 39.11 -11.57 15.61
C ARG A 7 39.10 -12.56 14.43
N ARG A 8 40.29 -12.91 13.92
CA ARG A 8 40.46 -13.86 12.81
C ARG A 8 40.18 -15.31 13.24
N ASP A 9 40.52 -15.67 14.47
CA ASP A 9 40.29 -17.01 14.99
C ASP A 9 38.82 -17.23 15.35
N LEU A 10 38.14 -16.18 15.82
CA LEU A 10 36.68 -16.19 16.03
C LEU A 10 35.92 -16.48 14.73
N LEU A 11 36.30 -15.81 13.62
CA LEU A 11 35.62 -15.99 12.33
C LEU A 11 35.96 -17.31 11.65
N ARG A 12 37.13 -17.91 11.94
CA ARG A 12 37.47 -19.26 11.47
C ARG A 12 36.68 -20.36 12.19
N GLY A 13 36.28 -20.13 13.44
CA GLY A 13 35.47 -21.06 14.23
C GLY A 13 33.96 -20.83 14.11
N ALA A 14 33.52 -19.78 13.42
CA ALA A 14 32.11 -19.47 13.27
C ALA A 14 31.44 -20.41 12.25
N ALA A 15 30.85 -21.49 12.75
CA ALA A 15 29.89 -22.28 11.98
C ALA A 15 28.50 -21.61 12.07
N ALA A 16 27.85 -21.41 10.93
CA ALA A 16 26.44 -21.01 10.90
C ALA A 16 25.57 -22.27 10.89
N LEU A 17 24.63 -22.36 11.84
CA LEU A 17 23.57 -23.35 11.83
C LEU A 17 22.28 -22.67 11.39
N THR A 18 21.82 -22.99 10.19
CA THR A 18 20.50 -22.59 9.70
C THR A 18 19.49 -23.70 9.99
N ILE A 19 18.45 -23.38 10.74
CA ILE A 19 17.31 -24.27 11.01
C ILE A 19 16.11 -23.67 10.29
N ALA A 20 15.47 -24.46 9.43
CA ALA A 20 14.22 -24.10 8.75
C ALA A 20 13.15 -25.13 9.06
N PHE A 21 11.90 -24.68 9.20
CA PHE A 21 10.72 -25.52 9.36
C PHE A 21 9.71 -25.19 8.26
N ALA A 22 9.08 -26.22 7.70
CA ALA A 22 7.97 -26.08 6.77
C ALA A 22 6.67 -26.41 7.50
N LEU A 23 5.69 -25.50 7.46
CA LEU A 23 4.33 -25.75 7.94
C LEU A 23 3.49 -26.29 6.78
N PRO A 24 3.06 -27.56 6.79
CA PRO A 24 2.18 -28.10 5.75
C PRO A 24 0.87 -27.30 5.72
N GLY A 25 0.53 -26.74 4.57
CA GLY A 25 -0.71 -25.98 4.39
C GLY A 25 -0.64 -24.48 4.73
N ALA A 26 0.55 -23.95 5.07
CA ALA A 26 0.74 -22.50 5.12
C ALA A 26 0.75 -21.94 3.68
N ALA A 27 -0.41 -21.54 3.19
CA ALA A 27 -0.50 -20.71 2.00
C ALA A 27 -0.09 -19.29 2.38
N TRP A 28 1.05 -18.83 1.86
CA TRP A 28 1.33 -17.39 1.89
C TRP A 28 0.36 -16.70 0.96
N ALA A 29 -0.34 -15.69 1.48
CA ALA A 29 -1.13 -14.81 0.63
C ALA A 29 -0.20 -14.24 -0.45
N ALA A 30 -0.69 -14.19 -1.70
CA ALA A 30 0.06 -13.56 -2.76
C ALA A 30 0.43 -12.13 -2.33
N ALA A 31 1.70 -11.76 -2.52
CA ALA A 31 2.17 -10.44 -2.17
C ALA A 31 1.37 -9.40 -2.95
N LYS A 32 0.89 -8.37 -2.25
CA LYS A 32 0.24 -7.23 -2.90
C LYS A 32 1.29 -6.45 -3.71
N PRO A 33 0.98 -5.99 -4.93
CA PRO A 33 1.82 -5.03 -5.63
C PRO A 33 2.05 -3.77 -4.78
N VAL A 34 3.30 -3.33 -4.70
CA VAL A 34 3.70 -2.08 -4.03
C VAL A 34 4.52 -1.16 -4.95
N ASP A 35 4.54 -1.48 -6.25
CA ASP A 35 5.15 -0.62 -7.26
C ASP A 35 4.30 0.64 -7.46
N GLY A 36 4.88 1.82 -7.27
CA GLY A 36 4.19 3.10 -7.44
C GLY A 36 3.71 3.38 -8.87
N ALA A 37 4.08 2.56 -9.85
CA ALA A 37 3.52 2.62 -11.21
C ALA A 37 2.20 1.87 -11.37
N GLU A 38 1.90 0.92 -10.49
CA GLU A 38 0.72 0.05 -10.57
C GLU A 38 -0.47 0.65 -9.80
N LEU A 39 -1.66 0.59 -10.39
CA LEU A 39 -2.89 1.12 -9.78
C LEU A 39 -3.22 0.41 -8.46
N ASP A 40 -3.12 -0.92 -8.45
CA ASP A 40 -3.44 -1.79 -7.32
C ASP A 40 -2.51 -1.56 -6.11
N SER A 41 -1.40 -0.85 -6.33
CA SER A 41 -0.53 -0.42 -5.24
C SER A 41 -1.21 0.60 -4.33
N PHE A 42 -2.13 1.41 -4.84
CA PHE A 42 -2.71 2.53 -4.09
C PHE A 42 -4.11 2.25 -3.55
N LEU A 43 -4.89 1.37 -4.18
CA LEU A 43 -6.24 1.04 -3.71
C LEU A 43 -6.70 -0.36 -4.13
N SER A 44 -7.66 -0.90 -3.39
CA SER A 44 -8.41 -2.10 -3.73
C SER A 44 -9.89 -1.85 -3.48
N ILE A 45 -10.74 -2.28 -4.42
CA ILE A 45 -12.19 -2.16 -4.34
C ILE A 45 -12.75 -3.56 -4.11
N HIS A 46 -13.47 -3.72 -3.01
CA HIS A 46 -14.02 -5.01 -2.58
C HIS A 46 -15.38 -5.26 -3.23
N ALA A 47 -15.78 -6.53 -3.30
CA ALA A 47 -17.05 -6.93 -3.90
C ALA A 47 -18.28 -6.38 -3.15
N ASP A 48 -18.12 -5.99 -1.88
CA ASP A 48 -19.16 -5.35 -1.06
C ASP A 48 -19.22 -3.82 -1.23
N GLY A 49 -18.42 -3.26 -2.14
CA GLY A 49 -18.34 -1.83 -2.41
C GLY A 49 -17.44 -1.04 -1.46
N ARG A 50 -16.81 -1.68 -0.47
CA ARG A 50 -15.80 -1.03 0.38
C ARG A 50 -14.50 -0.82 -0.39
N VAL A 51 -13.71 0.16 0.06
CA VAL A 51 -12.41 0.48 -0.53
C VAL A 51 -11.33 0.45 0.54
N THR A 52 -10.21 -0.21 0.25
CA THR A 52 -8.99 -0.09 1.02
C THR A 52 -8.02 0.80 0.25
N LEU A 53 -7.58 1.88 0.87
CA LEU A 53 -6.50 2.74 0.37
C LEU A 53 -5.18 2.39 1.03
N TYR A 54 -4.11 2.50 0.26
CA TYR A 54 -2.75 2.22 0.69
C TYR A 54 -1.90 3.46 0.48
N CYS A 55 -1.41 4.03 1.57
CA CYS A 55 -0.62 5.25 1.55
C CYS A 55 0.73 5.01 2.21
N GLY A 56 1.83 5.23 1.48
CA GLY A 56 3.17 5.18 2.03
C GLY A 56 3.48 6.35 2.97
N LYS A 57 2.71 7.44 2.89
CA LYS A 57 2.79 8.53 3.87
C LYS A 57 2.06 8.13 5.15
N VAL A 58 2.62 8.54 6.27
CA VAL A 58 2.07 8.29 7.61
C VAL A 58 1.55 9.59 8.21
N ASP A 59 0.35 9.56 8.78
CA ASP A 59 -0.17 10.63 9.62
C ASP A 59 0.48 10.62 11.01
N LEU A 60 1.07 11.74 11.39
CA LEU A 60 1.76 11.97 12.66
C LEU A 60 0.97 12.93 13.57
N GLY A 61 -0.27 13.23 13.22
CA GLY A 61 -1.16 14.15 13.95
C GLY A 61 -1.57 15.40 13.15
N GLN A 62 -1.07 15.56 11.93
CA GLN A 62 -1.43 16.67 11.04
C GLN A 62 -2.79 16.51 10.36
N GLY A 63 -3.42 15.33 10.48
CA GLY A 63 -4.71 15.02 9.86
C GLY A 63 -4.60 14.54 8.41
N LEU A 64 -3.42 14.04 8.02
CA LEU A 64 -3.20 13.51 6.67
C LEU A 64 -4.17 12.36 6.37
N ARG A 65 -4.43 11.49 7.33
CA ARG A 65 -5.33 10.34 7.15
C ARG A 65 -6.74 10.76 6.77
N VAL A 66 -7.19 11.92 7.24
CA VAL A 66 -8.52 12.46 6.95
C VAL A 66 -8.53 13.04 5.55
N ALA A 67 -7.54 13.88 5.23
CA ALA A 67 -7.41 14.50 3.91
C ALA A 67 -7.31 13.46 2.79
N ILE A 68 -6.47 12.43 2.94
CA ILE A 68 -6.29 11.38 1.93
C ILE A 68 -7.59 10.62 1.65
N ARG A 69 -8.34 10.27 2.71
CA ARG A 69 -9.63 9.57 2.56
C ARG A 69 -10.68 10.44 1.90
N GLN A 70 -10.76 11.74 2.25
CA GLN A 70 -11.68 12.68 1.60
C GLN A 70 -11.36 12.86 0.12
N MET A 71 -10.08 13.03 -0.21
CA MET A 71 -9.62 13.17 -1.59
C MET A 71 -9.99 11.94 -2.43
N ALA A 72 -9.78 10.74 -1.92
CA ALA A 72 -10.16 9.51 -2.63
C ALA A 72 -11.67 9.31 -2.71
N ALA A 73 -12.41 9.62 -1.65
CA ALA A 73 -13.87 9.54 -1.63
C ALA A 73 -14.50 10.41 -2.71
N GLU A 74 -14.02 11.65 -2.85
CA GLU A 74 -14.45 12.60 -3.90
C GLU A 74 -14.20 12.02 -5.30
N GLU A 75 -12.98 11.53 -5.57
CA GLU A 75 -12.63 10.95 -6.86
C GLU A 75 -13.41 9.67 -7.19
N LEU A 76 -13.82 8.89 -6.19
CA LEU A 76 -14.59 7.66 -6.38
C LEU A 76 -16.11 7.91 -6.39
N GLY A 77 -16.58 9.04 -5.84
CA GLY A 77 -18.01 9.33 -5.67
C GLY A 77 -18.68 8.47 -4.60
N ILE A 78 -17.95 8.12 -3.53
CA ILE A 78 -18.45 7.29 -2.43
C ILE A 78 -18.33 8.03 -1.09
N GLY A 79 -19.03 7.56 -0.06
CA GLY A 79 -18.87 8.10 1.29
C GLY A 79 -17.56 7.68 1.94
N ILE A 80 -17.00 8.57 2.77
CA ILE A 80 -15.69 8.37 3.42
C ILE A 80 -15.67 7.16 4.37
N GLU A 81 -16.81 6.80 4.94
CA GLU A 81 -17.03 5.64 5.80
C GLU A 81 -16.90 4.29 5.07
N SER A 82 -16.97 4.32 3.74
CA SER A 82 -16.71 3.14 2.90
C SER A 82 -15.21 2.88 2.70
N ILE A 83 -14.34 3.78 3.20
CA ILE A 83 -12.89 3.74 2.98
C ILE A 83 -12.13 3.34 4.26
N THR A 84 -11.37 2.26 4.17
CA THR A 84 -10.30 1.90 5.12
C THR A 84 -8.96 2.40 4.59
N LEU A 85 -8.13 3.00 5.44
CA LEU A 85 -6.80 3.48 5.07
C LEU A 85 -5.72 2.68 5.80
N ILE A 86 -4.77 2.14 5.05
CA ILE A 86 -3.53 1.52 5.53
C ILE A 86 -2.37 2.47 5.24
N GLU A 87 -1.60 2.79 6.28
CA GLU A 87 -0.50 3.76 6.23
C GLU A 87 0.82 3.10 6.63
N GLY A 88 1.88 3.32 5.85
CA GLY A 88 3.26 3.00 6.24
C GLY A 88 3.60 1.52 6.44
N ASP A 89 2.70 0.60 6.08
CA ASP A 89 3.01 -0.83 6.04
C ASP A 89 3.80 -1.12 4.76
N THR A 90 5.09 -1.41 4.88
CA THR A 90 5.99 -1.60 3.73
C THR A 90 5.70 -2.87 2.93
N MET A 91 4.89 -3.80 3.45
CA MET A 91 4.41 -4.96 2.69
C MET A 91 3.18 -4.62 1.85
N LEU A 92 2.46 -3.54 2.18
CA LEU A 92 1.16 -3.24 1.60
C LEU A 92 1.10 -1.87 0.90
N THR A 93 1.98 -0.94 1.24
CA THR A 93 1.91 0.45 0.77
C THR A 93 3.06 0.77 -0.19
N PRO A 94 2.81 1.59 -1.23
CA PRO A 94 3.87 2.00 -2.14
C PRO A 94 4.82 2.96 -1.43
N ASP A 95 6.09 2.95 -1.83
CA ASP A 95 7.05 3.94 -1.31
C ASP A 95 6.69 5.35 -1.84
N GLN A 96 6.18 6.20 -0.93
CA GLN A 96 5.89 7.61 -1.20
C GLN A 96 6.94 8.55 -0.55
N GLY A 97 8.05 7.98 -0.07
CA GLY A 97 9.08 8.67 0.71
C GLY A 97 8.60 9.12 2.10
N PRO A 98 9.47 9.78 2.89
CA PRO A 98 9.15 10.14 4.27
C PRO A 98 8.01 11.15 4.37
N THR A 99 7.27 11.12 5.47
CA THR A 99 6.39 12.23 5.88
C THR A 99 7.25 13.38 6.40
N ALA A 100 7.75 14.20 5.48
CA ALA A 100 8.54 15.39 5.77
C ALA A 100 8.33 16.47 4.70
N GLY A 101 8.78 17.70 5.00
CA GLY A 101 8.78 18.82 4.05
C GLY A 101 7.39 19.19 3.52
N SER A 102 6.34 18.95 4.31
CA SER A 102 4.94 19.20 3.93
C SER A 102 4.50 18.49 2.64
N THR A 103 5.12 17.35 2.31
CA THR A 103 4.85 16.61 1.06
C THR A 103 3.68 15.63 1.14
N GLY A 104 3.05 15.47 2.31
CA GLY A 104 1.97 14.50 2.53
C GLY A 104 0.82 14.66 1.54
N VAL A 105 0.13 15.81 1.56
CA VAL A 105 -0.95 16.10 0.61
C VAL A 105 -0.42 16.45 -0.79
N PRO A 106 0.57 17.36 -0.97
CA PRO A 106 0.95 17.81 -2.31
C PRO A 106 1.58 16.74 -3.20
N LYS A 107 2.22 15.72 -2.62
CA LYS A 107 2.77 14.58 -3.36
C LYS A 107 1.93 13.33 -3.14
N GLY A 108 1.84 12.88 -1.89
CA GLY A 108 1.17 11.63 -1.56
C GLY A 108 -0.32 11.65 -1.91
N GLY A 109 -1.00 12.75 -1.58
CA GLY A 109 -2.42 12.93 -1.91
C GLY A 109 -2.70 13.02 -3.41
N VAL A 110 -1.82 13.64 -4.20
CA VAL A 110 -1.98 13.69 -5.66
C VAL A 110 -1.91 12.29 -6.27
N GLN A 111 -0.96 11.46 -5.84
CA GLN A 111 -0.85 10.07 -6.31
C GLN A 111 -2.13 9.27 -5.98
N ILE A 112 -2.66 9.43 -4.75
CA ILE A 112 -3.91 8.76 -4.35
C ILE A 112 -5.09 9.23 -5.20
N ARG A 113 -5.21 10.54 -5.49
CA ARG A 113 -6.28 11.05 -6.36
C ARG A 113 -6.20 10.49 -7.77
N GLN A 114 -5.00 10.44 -8.34
CA GLN A 114 -4.79 9.88 -9.67
C GLN A 114 -5.18 8.40 -9.72
N ALA A 115 -4.81 7.63 -8.70
CA ALA A 115 -5.21 6.23 -8.59
C ALA A 115 -6.74 6.09 -8.48
N ALA A 116 -7.37 6.86 -7.58
CA ALA A 116 -8.82 6.84 -7.38
C ALA A 116 -9.60 7.23 -8.65
N ALA A 117 -9.19 8.29 -9.34
CA ALA A 117 -9.79 8.71 -10.60
C ALA A 117 -9.64 7.65 -11.69
N THR A 118 -8.46 7.02 -11.79
CA THR A 118 -8.20 5.94 -12.75
C THR A 118 -9.08 4.73 -12.49
N ALA A 119 -9.22 4.33 -11.22
CA ALA A 119 -10.11 3.26 -10.81
C ALA A 119 -11.58 3.58 -11.15
N ARG A 120 -12.04 4.79 -10.86
CA ARG A 120 -13.41 5.23 -11.23
C ARG A 120 -13.64 5.16 -12.73
N GLN A 121 -12.69 5.62 -13.55
CA GLN A 121 -12.80 5.53 -15.00
C GLN A 121 -12.82 4.08 -15.50
N ALA A 122 -12.08 3.17 -14.87
CA ALA A 122 -12.15 1.74 -15.20
C ALA A 122 -13.54 1.17 -14.87
N LEU A 123 -14.08 1.48 -13.69
CA LEU A 123 -15.41 1.03 -13.28
C LEU A 123 -16.53 1.56 -14.17
N ILE A 124 -16.49 2.84 -14.55
CA ILE A 124 -17.49 3.44 -15.46
C ILE A 124 -17.47 2.73 -16.81
N ARG A 125 -16.29 2.45 -17.37
CA ARG A 125 -16.18 1.70 -18.63
C ARG A 125 -16.77 0.30 -18.53
N LEU A 126 -16.52 -0.40 -17.42
CA LEU A 126 -17.10 -1.72 -17.17
C LEU A 126 -18.63 -1.65 -17.01
N ALA A 127 -19.13 -0.64 -16.31
CA ALA A 127 -20.56 -0.41 -16.13
C ALA A 127 -21.26 -0.09 -17.47
N ALA A 128 -20.69 0.82 -18.25
CA ALA A 128 -21.18 1.19 -19.59
C ALA A 128 -21.26 -0.03 -20.52
N ALA A 129 -20.19 -0.84 -20.58
CA ALA A 129 -20.19 -2.09 -21.33
C ALA A 129 -21.24 -3.10 -20.83
N ARG A 130 -21.49 -3.14 -19.52
CA ARG A 130 -22.49 -4.05 -18.92
C ARG A 130 -23.93 -3.62 -19.15
N LEU A 131 -24.15 -2.32 -19.34
CA LEU A 131 -25.46 -1.69 -19.53
C LEU A 131 -25.78 -1.35 -20.98
N ASP A 132 -24.83 -1.54 -21.90
CA ASP A 132 -24.94 -1.18 -23.33
C ASP A 132 -25.18 0.33 -23.54
N LEU A 133 -24.42 1.14 -22.79
CA LEU A 133 -24.45 2.61 -22.84
C LEU A 133 -23.06 3.17 -23.18
N ALA A 134 -23.00 4.43 -23.58
CA ALA A 134 -21.71 5.13 -23.69
C ALA A 134 -21.17 5.45 -22.28
N PRO A 135 -19.83 5.52 -22.06
CA PRO A 135 -19.25 5.86 -20.76
C PRO A 135 -19.66 7.23 -20.19
N GLU A 136 -20.13 8.13 -21.04
CA GLU A 136 -20.64 9.46 -20.70
C GLU A 136 -22.12 9.51 -20.29
N ASP A 137 -22.90 8.46 -20.55
CA ASP A 137 -24.33 8.34 -20.24
C ASP A 137 -24.59 7.75 -18.84
#